data_AF-A0A7C4F8B0-F1
#
_entry.id   AF-A0A7C4F8B0-F1
#
_cell.length_a   1.000
_cell.length_b   1.000
_cell.length_c   1.000
_cell.angle_alpha   90.00
_cell.angle_beta   90.00
_cell.angle_gamma   90.00
#
_symmetry.space_group_name_H-M   'P 1'
#
loop_
_entity.id
_entity.type
_entity.pdbx_description
1 polymer ?
#
loop_
_entity_poly.entity_id
_entity_poly.type
_entity_poly.pdbx_seq_one_letter_code
_entity_poly.pdbx_strand_id
1 'polypeptide(L)'
;MRALRKRLITLRFRTSKEAAEFLSFVSEAADNVIVEQSGASVKLIIPEFSKDARKDYAKLLALVKQWRLSRQSPRKGVFRHSVTMLLSAAKLKVGIPVSAIVELLQLKGYRAKLAGVFIETNADFESTLRVVEEFSERYAETMELDAAPLVKRLAAVLATAYNRSIDEVVEALKGAGLVKENEEERLMLAVNYADALARAPNELRRCVNARFKSVLGKGSRGRGASNSSREGGAEQAHAEVERRGPHTS
;
A
#
# COMPACT_ATOMS: atom_id res chain seq x y z
N MET A 1 10.34 -57.47 11.96
CA MET A 1 10.23 -56.26 11.12
C MET A 1 9.51 -55.16 11.90
N ARG A 2 10.17 -54.02 12.15
CA ARG A 2 9.63 -52.91 12.96
C ARG A 2 8.70 -52.09 12.06
N ALA A 3 7.43 -51.91 12.46
CA ALA A 3 6.47 -51.11 11.70
C ALA A 3 7.01 -49.68 11.49
N LEU A 4 7.27 -49.35 10.23
CA LEU A 4 7.84 -48.08 9.79
C LEU A 4 6.77 -46.98 9.94
N ARG A 5 7.00 -46.00 10.82
CA ARG A 5 6.04 -44.91 11.10
C ARG A 5 6.19 -43.81 10.06
N LYS A 6 5.31 -43.82 9.05
CA LYS A 6 5.11 -42.67 8.13
C LYS A 6 4.91 -41.39 8.94
N ARG A 7 5.68 -40.34 8.67
CA ARG A 7 5.47 -39.02 9.26
C ARG A 7 4.43 -38.28 8.43
N LEU A 8 3.28 -38.04 9.05
CA LEU A 8 2.13 -37.40 8.44
C LEU A 8 1.80 -36.10 9.15
N ILE A 9 1.44 -35.08 8.38
CA ILE A 9 0.88 -33.83 8.89
C ILE A 9 -0.49 -33.67 8.25
N THR A 10 -1.53 -33.66 9.07
CA THR A 10 -2.90 -33.42 8.61
C THR A 10 -3.36 -32.04 9.05
N LEU A 11 -3.90 -31.29 8.11
CA LEU A 11 -4.36 -29.93 8.29
C LEU A 11 -5.80 -29.83 7.80
N ARG A 12 -6.61 -29.07 8.52
CA ARG A 12 -7.97 -28.75 8.14
C ARG A 12 -8.08 -27.24 7.97
N PHE A 13 -8.59 -26.83 6.81
CA PHE A 13 -8.82 -25.45 6.42
C PHE A 13 -10.31 -25.11 6.53
N ARG A 14 -10.64 -23.82 6.45
CA ARG A 14 -12.05 -23.38 6.46
C ARG A 14 -12.73 -23.68 5.14
N THR A 15 -11.98 -23.59 4.04
CA THR A 15 -12.51 -23.79 2.69
C THR A 15 -11.58 -24.66 1.84
N SER A 16 -12.13 -25.27 0.79
CA SER A 16 -11.33 -26.01 -0.21
C SER A 16 -10.36 -25.09 -0.96
N LYS A 17 -10.75 -23.82 -1.17
CA LYS A 17 -9.89 -22.80 -1.79
C LYS A 17 -8.65 -22.50 -0.93
N GLU A 18 -8.84 -22.29 0.37
CA GLU A 18 -7.73 -22.06 1.31
C GLU A 18 -6.78 -23.27 1.36
N ALA A 19 -7.34 -24.49 1.28
CA ALA A 19 -6.54 -25.70 1.18
C ALA A 19 -5.70 -25.72 -0.10
N ALA A 20 -6.27 -25.38 -1.25
CA ALA A 20 -5.55 -25.32 -2.52
C ALA A 20 -4.44 -24.25 -2.53
N GLU A 21 -4.71 -23.06 -2.01
CA GLU A 21 -3.70 -21.99 -1.89
C GLU A 21 -2.53 -22.42 -0.98
N PHE A 22 -2.82 -23.13 0.11
CA PHE A 22 -1.77 -23.69 0.97
C PHE A 22 -0.94 -24.74 0.22
N LEU A 23 -1.55 -25.56 -0.62
CA LEU A 23 -0.83 -26.58 -1.39
C LEU A 23 0.12 -25.96 -2.40
N SER A 24 -0.32 -24.95 -3.15
CA SER A 24 0.57 -24.19 -4.05
C SER A 24 1.78 -23.64 -3.30
N PHE A 25 1.56 -23.05 -2.11
CA PHE A 25 2.63 -22.55 -1.27
C PHE A 25 3.60 -23.64 -0.79
N VAL A 26 3.11 -24.83 -0.44
CA VAL A 26 3.98 -25.94 0.00
C VAL A 26 4.74 -26.56 -1.16
N SER A 27 4.11 -26.74 -2.33
CA SER A 27 4.76 -27.33 -3.50
C SER A 27 5.91 -26.49 -4.05
N GLU A 28 5.83 -25.16 -3.94
CA GLU A 28 6.93 -24.26 -4.33
C GLU A 28 8.14 -24.36 -3.38
N ALA A 29 7.92 -24.79 -2.13
CA ALA A 29 8.93 -24.78 -1.08
C ALA A 29 9.47 -26.16 -0.72
N ALA A 30 8.83 -27.25 -1.17
CA ALA A 30 9.20 -28.61 -0.80
C ALA A 30 8.88 -29.63 -1.91
N ASP A 31 9.94 -30.19 -2.52
CA ASP A 31 9.82 -31.13 -3.64
C ASP A 31 9.54 -32.59 -3.21
N ASN A 32 9.85 -32.95 -1.96
CA ASN A 32 9.83 -34.34 -1.47
C ASN A 32 8.63 -34.64 -0.57
N VAL A 33 7.43 -34.22 -0.98
CA VAL A 33 6.21 -34.36 -0.17
C VAL A 33 5.08 -34.91 -1.02
N ILE A 34 4.51 -36.03 -0.59
CA ILE A 34 3.28 -36.56 -1.18
C ILE A 34 2.11 -35.81 -0.54
N VAL A 35 1.24 -35.25 -1.38
CA VAL A 35 0.11 -34.44 -0.95
C VAL A 35 -1.19 -35.14 -1.30
N GLU A 36 -2.06 -35.32 -0.30
CA GLU A 36 -3.44 -35.77 -0.48
C GLU A 36 -4.40 -34.65 -0.06
N GLN A 37 -5.25 -34.17 -0.96
CA GLN A 37 -6.34 -33.24 -0.65
C GLN A 37 -7.68 -33.97 -0.66
N SER A 38 -8.48 -33.77 0.39
CA SER A 38 -9.87 -34.19 0.46
C SER A 38 -10.73 -33.02 0.95
N GLY A 39 -11.33 -32.30 0.00
CA GLY A 39 -12.06 -31.06 0.28
C GLY A 39 -11.19 -30.00 0.96
N ALA A 40 -11.59 -29.58 2.16
CA ALA A 40 -10.84 -28.64 2.99
C ALA A 40 -9.75 -29.29 3.87
N SER A 41 -9.49 -30.59 3.71
CA SER A 41 -8.46 -31.31 4.45
C SER A 41 -7.27 -31.59 3.55
N VAL A 42 -6.07 -31.33 4.06
CA VAL A 42 -4.80 -31.64 3.40
C VAL A 42 -4.00 -32.57 4.29
N LYS A 43 -3.43 -33.60 3.68
CA LYS A 43 -2.51 -34.53 4.32
C LYS A 43 -1.18 -34.51 3.56
N LEU A 44 -0.14 -34.12 4.27
CA LEU A 44 1.24 -34.11 3.79
C LEU A 44 1.93 -35.37 4.31
N ILE A 45 2.47 -36.17 3.40
CA ILE A 45 3.13 -37.44 3.67
C ILE A 45 4.58 -37.32 3.24
N ILE A 46 5.50 -37.56 4.17
CA ILE A 46 6.93 -37.53 3.88
C ILE A 46 7.38 -38.96 3.58
N PRO A 47 7.89 -39.25 2.37
CA PRO A 47 8.42 -40.56 2.03
C PRO A 47 9.63 -40.89 2.90
N GLU A 48 9.69 -42.13 3.37
CA GLU A 48 10.72 -42.60 4.30
C GLU A 48 12.12 -42.71 3.68
N PHE A 49 12.20 -42.80 2.35
CA PHE A 49 13.46 -42.89 1.60
C PHE A 49 14.18 -41.54 1.42
N SER A 50 13.63 -40.44 1.93
CA SER A 50 14.38 -39.19 1.93
C SER A 50 15.52 -39.30 2.95
N LYS A 51 16.78 -39.12 2.51
CA LYS A 51 17.98 -39.14 3.37
C LYS A 51 17.86 -38.19 4.59
N ASP A 52 16.96 -37.22 4.51
CA ASP A 52 16.76 -36.10 5.43
C ASP A 52 15.31 -36.00 5.98
N ALA A 53 14.57 -37.11 6.09
CA ALA A 53 13.12 -37.09 6.43
C ALA A 53 12.75 -36.31 7.71
N ARG A 54 13.65 -36.24 8.71
CA ARG A 54 13.46 -35.41 9.91
C ARG A 54 13.54 -33.91 9.61
N LYS A 55 14.46 -33.51 8.74
CA LYS A 55 14.69 -32.12 8.32
C LYS A 55 13.55 -31.66 7.42
N ASP A 56 13.09 -32.51 6.52
CA ASP A 56 11.92 -32.23 5.66
C ASP A 56 10.65 -32.07 6.50
N TYR A 57 10.48 -32.89 7.54
CA TYR A 57 9.37 -32.74 8.49
C TYR A 57 9.43 -31.41 9.24
N ALA A 58 10.61 -31.01 9.71
CA ALA A 58 10.79 -29.73 10.40
C ALA A 58 10.52 -28.53 9.46
N LYS A 59 10.97 -28.61 8.20
CA LYS A 59 10.69 -27.60 7.16
C LYS A 59 9.19 -27.48 6.91
N LEU A 60 8.48 -28.61 6.73
CA LEU A 60 7.03 -28.59 6.54
C LEU A 60 6.29 -28.00 7.74
N LEU A 61 6.67 -28.34 8.97
CA LEU A 61 6.09 -27.72 10.16
C LEU A 61 6.33 -26.20 10.20
N ALA A 62 7.50 -25.74 9.75
CA ALA A 62 7.79 -24.31 9.65
C ALA A 62 6.88 -23.62 8.62
N LEU A 63 6.68 -24.22 7.45
CA LEU A 63 5.76 -23.72 6.42
C LEU A 63 4.32 -23.66 6.92
N VAL A 64 3.85 -24.71 7.62
CA VAL A 64 2.52 -24.72 8.26
C VAL A 64 2.39 -23.60 9.27
N LYS A 65 3.40 -23.41 10.14
CA LYS A 65 3.41 -22.36 11.13
C LYS A 65 3.36 -20.98 10.47
N GLN A 66 4.15 -20.78 9.42
CA GLN A 66 4.20 -19.55 8.64
C GLN A 66 2.84 -19.23 8.01
N TRP A 67 2.21 -20.21 7.35
CA TRP A 67 0.86 -20.06 6.80
C TRP A 67 -0.15 -19.61 7.85
N ARG A 68 -0.15 -20.29 9.00
CA ARG A 68 -1.07 -19.97 10.11
C ARG A 68 -0.84 -18.56 10.65
N LEU A 69 0.42 -18.14 10.82
CA LEU A 69 0.75 -16.81 11.32
C LEU A 69 0.32 -15.67 10.36
N SER A 70 0.31 -15.93 9.06
CA SER A 70 -0.12 -14.96 8.05
C SER A 70 -1.65 -14.89 7.91
N ARG A 71 -2.37 -16.01 8.04
CA ARG A 71 -3.80 -16.10 7.66
C ARG A 71 -4.78 -16.36 8.80
N GLN A 72 -4.33 -16.91 9.93
CA GLN A 72 -5.23 -17.14 11.07
C GLN A 72 -5.32 -15.89 11.94
N SER A 73 -6.53 -15.62 12.44
CA SER A 73 -6.81 -14.45 13.27
C SER A 73 -5.81 -14.36 14.44
N PRO A 74 -5.02 -13.29 14.51
CA PRO A 74 -3.93 -13.19 15.45
C PRO A 74 -4.47 -12.92 16.86
N ARG A 75 -3.98 -13.67 17.86
CA ARG A 75 -4.35 -13.48 19.28
C ARG A 75 -4.14 -12.05 19.81
N LYS A 76 -3.32 -11.24 19.15
CA LYS A 76 -2.98 -9.85 19.52
C LYS A 76 -3.40 -8.80 18.47
N GLY A 77 -4.22 -9.17 17.48
CA GLY A 77 -4.64 -8.25 16.42
C GLY A 77 -3.54 -7.83 15.44
N VAL A 78 -2.45 -8.60 15.35
CA VAL A 78 -1.31 -8.38 14.45
C VAL A 78 -0.93 -9.68 13.75
N PHE A 79 -1.05 -9.72 12.43
CA PHE A 79 -0.60 -10.80 11.57
C PHE A 79 0.92 -10.77 11.43
N ARG A 80 1.53 -11.93 11.16
CA ARG A 80 2.96 -12.05 10.88
C ARG A 80 3.15 -12.69 9.51
N HIS A 81 3.26 -11.84 8.50
CA HIS A 81 3.44 -12.27 7.12
C HIS A 81 4.91 -12.55 6.87
N SER A 82 5.24 -13.77 6.47
CA SER A 82 6.60 -14.04 6.01
C SER A 82 6.86 -13.28 4.71
N VAL A 83 8.00 -12.59 4.65
CA VAL A 83 8.41 -11.84 3.45
C VAL A 83 8.50 -12.77 2.25
N THR A 84 9.10 -13.95 2.41
CA THR A 84 9.22 -14.93 1.32
C THR A 84 7.85 -15.36 0.80
N MET A 85 6.92 -15.72 1.70
CA MET A 85 5.56 -16.13 1.27
C MET A 85 4.81 -14.99 0.59
N LEU A 86 4.94 -13.78 1.10
CA LEU A 86 4.28 -12.61 0.53
C LEU A 86 4.81 -12.30 -0.88
N LEU A 87 6.13 -12.33 -1.07
CA LEU A 87 6.75 -12.06 -2.37
C LEU A 87 6.51 -13.19 -3.38
N SER A 88 6.53 -14.47 -2.96
CA SER A 88 6.21 -15.61 -3.82
C SER A 88 4.75 -15.59 -4.28
N ALA A 89 3.83 -15.18 -3.41
CA ALA A 89 2.42 -15.08 -3.75
C ALA A 89 2.08 -13.87 -4.61
N ALA A 90 2.92 -12.82 -4.61
CA ALA A 90 2.64 -11.56 -5.29
C ALA A 90 2.98 -11.64 -6.78
N LYS A 91 2.12 -11.07 -7.62
CA LYS A 91 2.40 -10.85 -9.05
C LYS A 91 3.29 -9.61 -9.23
N LEU A 92 4.57 -9.76 -8.91
CA LEU A 92 5.54 -8.67 -8.98
C LEU A 92 5.89 -8.34 -10.44
N LYS A 93 5.80 -7.06 -10.82
CA LYS A 93 6.37 -6.59 -12.10
C LYS A 93 7.90 -6.49 -12.07
N VAL A 94 8.44 -6.10 -10.92
CA VAL A 94 9.89 -5.96 -10.68
C VAL A 94 10.23 -6.35 -9.25
N GLY A 95 11.51 -6.65 -8.99
CA GLY A 95 12.01 -6.82 -7.63
C GLY A 95 11.88 -5.54 -6.81
N ILE A 96 11.38 -5.64 -5.59
CA ILE A 96 11.05 -4.49 -4.73
C ILE A 96 11.78 -4.53 -3.38
N PRO A 97 12.13 -3.36 -2.82
CA PRO A 97 12.71 -3.27 -1.48
C PRO A 97 11.67 -3.59 -0.39
N VAL A 98 11.96 -4.57 0.47
CA VAL A 98 11.04 -5.03 1.53
C VAL A 98 10.73 -3.94 2.55
N SER A 99 11.69 -3.08 2.88
CA SER A 99 11.47 -1.95 3.81
C SER A 99 10.41 -0.98 3.30
N ALA A 100 10.31 -0.80 1.98
CA ALA A 100 9.31 0.10 1.38
C ALA A 100 7.88 -0.43 1.55
N ILE A 101 7.69 -1.74 1.63
CA ILE A 101 6.37 -2.35 1.92
C ILE A 101 5.88 -1.92 3.30
N VAL A 102 6.78 -1.91 4.30
CA VAL A 102 6.46 -1.49 5.67
C VAL A 102 6.09 -0.01 5.71
N GLU A 103 6.89 0.83 5.05
CA GLU A 103 6.65 2.28 4.95
C GLU A 103 5.31 2.58 4.28
N LEU A 104 5.01 1.87 3.20
CA LEU A 104 3.75 2.01 2.49
C LEU A 104 2.54 1.58 3.33
N LEU A 105 2.64 0.47 4.05
CA LEU A 105 1.60 0.04 4.99
C LEU A 105 1.37 1.09 6.08
N GLN A 106 2.44 1.66 6.63
CA GLN A 106 2.35 2.74 7.62
C GLN A 106 1.66 3.99 7.05
N LEU A 107 2.02 4.40 5.83
CA LEU A 107 1.37 5.53 5.15
C LEU A 107 -0.11 5.27 4.85
N LYS A 108 -0.50 4.02 4.58
CA LYS A 108 -1.91 3.60 4.42
C LYS A 108 -2.63 3.41 5.77
N GLY A 109 -2.00 3.74 6.90
CA GLY A 109 -2.62 3.76 8.24
C GLY A 109 -2.53 2.45 9.01
N TYR A 110 -1.79 1.46 8.51
CA TYR A 110 -1.57 0.20 9.21
C TYR A 110 -0.43 0.32 10.21
N ARG A 111 -0.55 -0.37 11.34
CA ARG A 111 0.58 -0.60 12.24
C ARG A 111 1.43 -1.68 11.60
N ALA A 112 2.57 -1.32 11.01
CA ALA A 112 3.48 -2.28 10.37
C ALA A 112 4.92 -2.11 10.87
N LYS A 113 5.66 -3.22 10.98
CA LYS A 113 7.11 -3.22 11.22
C LYS A 113 7.76 -4.47 10.62
N LEU A 114 9.05 -4.36 10.29
CA LEU A 114 9.86 -5.52 9.94
C LEU A 114 10.41 -6.17 11.22
N ALA A 115 10.14 -7.46 11.42
CA ALA A 115 10.64 -8.25 12.55
C ALA A 115 11.36 -9.50 12.03
N GLY A 116 12.65 -9.34 11.71
CA GLY A 116 13.45 -10.37 11.05
C GLY A 116 12.93 -10.65 9.65
N VAL A 117 12.51 -11.89 9.39
CA VAL A 117 11.97 -12.34 8.09
C VAL A 117 10.44 -12.14 7.95
N PHE A 118 9.82 -11.45 8.92
CA PHE A 118 8.37 -11.23 8.95
C PHE A 118 8.03 -9.76 8.91
N ILE A 119 6.94 -9.44 8.22
CA ILE A 119 6.22 -8.16 8.35
C ILE A 119 5.12 -8.39 9.39
N GLU A 120 5.23 -7.71 10.53
CA GLU A 120 4.17 -7.70 11.54
C GLU A 120 3.23 -6.54 11.23
N THR A 121 1.97 -6.83 10.92
CA THR A 121 0.99 -5.81 10.56
C THR A 121 -0.43 -6.14 11.02
N ASN A 122 -1.27 -5.12 11.27
CA ASN A 122 -2.71 -5.34 11.46
C ASN A 122 -3.49 -5.49 10.14
N ALA A 123 -2.83 -5.37 8.98
CA ALA A 123 -3.40 -5.74 7.68
C ALA A 123 -3.43 -7.27 7.51
N ASP A 124 -4.53 -7.80 6.98
CA ASP A 124 -4.58 -9.21 6.59
C ASP A 124 -3.67 -9.52 5.40
N PHE A 125 -3.50 -10.81 5.09
CA PHE A 125 -2.58 -11.25 4.04
C PHE A 125 -2.97 -10.71 2.67
N GLU A 126 -4.27 -10.75 2.31
CA GLU A 126 -4.76 -10.31 1.01
C GLU A 126 -4.60 -8.79 0.80
N SER A 127 -4.88 -8.00 1.84
CA SER A 127 -4.67 -6.54 1.81
C SER A 127 -3.19 -6.21 1.68
N THR A 128 -2.33 -6.94 2.39
CA THR A 128 -0.88 -6.78 2.28
C THR A 128 -0.37 -7.17 0.89
N LEU A 129 -0.90 -8.25 0.31
CA LEU A 129 -0.55 -8.73 -1.01
C LEU A 129 -0.86 -7.68 -2.09
N ARG A 130 -2.06 -7.10 -2.06
CA ARG A 130 -2.44 -6.02 -2.99
C ARG A 130 -1.53 -4.81 -2.89
N VAL A 131 -1.14 -4.42 -1.68
CA VAL A 131 -0.21 -3.31 -1.45
C VAL A 131 1.15 -3.59 -2.08
N VAL A 132 1.63 -4.83 -1.97
CA VAL A 132 2.89 -5.28 -2.56
C VAL A 132 2.83 -5.26 -4.09
N GLU A 133 1.75 -5.77 -4.67
CA GLU A 133 1.55 -5.79 -6.12
C GLU A 133 1.48 -4.36 -6.68
N GLU A 134 0.61 -3.51 -6.12
CA GLU A 134 0.46 -2.09 -6.50
C GLU A 134 1.80 -1.34 -6.42
N PHE A 135 2.56 -1.57 -5.34
CA PHE A 135 3.89 -0.98 -5.19
C PHE A 135 4.86 -1.46 -6.25
N SER A 136 4.85 -2.75 -6.60
CA SER A 136 5.74 -3.29 -7.64
C SER A 136 5.47 -2.65 -9.00
N GLU A 137 4.22 -2.33 -9.31
CA GLU A 137 3.86 -1.65 -10.55
C GLU A 137 4.40 -0.23 -10.57
N ARG A 138 4.15 0.54 -9.50
CA ARG A 138 4.66 1.91 -9.39
C ARG A 138 6.17 1.98 -9.33
N TYR A 139 6.82 1.01 -8.70
CA TYR A 139 8.27 0.96 -8.65
C TYR A 139 8.88 0.67 -10.03
N ALA A 140 8.20 -0.13 -10.87
CA ALA A 140 8.62 -0.33 -12.26
C ALA A 140 8.59 0.98 -13.05
N GLU A 141 7.55 1.82 -12.88
CA GLU A 141 7.45 3.15 -13.53
C GLU A 141 8.66 4.04 -13.18
N THR A 142 9.20 3.94 -11.96
CA THR A 142 10.37 4.74 -11.55
C THR A 142 11.68 4.31 -12.22
N MET A 143 11.72 3.16 -12.91
CA MET A 143 12.95 2.70 -13.57
C MET A 143 13.36 3.62 -14.71
N GLU A 144 12.40 4.28 -15.35
CA GLU A 144 12.61 5.25 -16.43
C GLU A 144 13.11 6.62 -15.93
N LEU A 145 12.97 6.91 -14.63
CA LEU A 145 13.49 8.14 -14.04
C LEU A 145 15.02 8.14 -14.00
N ASP A 146 15.65 9.23 -14.42
CA ASP A 146 17.06 9.46 -14.10
C ASP A 146 17.20 9.99 -12.66
N ALA A 147 17.27 9.04 -11.73
CA ALA A 147 17.25 9.33 -10.30
C ALA A 147 18.12 8.36 -9.51
N ALA A 148 18.58 8.80 -8.35
CA ALA A 148 19.22 7.94 -7.36
C ALA A 148 18.21 6.87 -6.85
N PRO A 149 18.67 5.65 -6.51
CA PRO A 149 17.77 4.56 -6.08
C PRO A 149 16.84 4.94 -4.92
N LEU A 150 17.32 5.75 -3.97
CA LEU A 150 16.50 6.22 -2.84
C LEU A 150 15.37 7.17 -3.26
N VAL A 151 15.59 7.99 -4.29
CA VAL A 151 14.54 8.86 -4.86
C VAL A 151 13.50 8.02 -5.58
N LYS A 152 13.92 7.04 -6.40
CA LYS A 152 13.00 6.09 -7.06
C LYS A 152 12.12 5.37 -6.05
N ARG A 153 12.72 4.83 -4.99
CA ARG A 153 11.99 4.18 -3.88
C ARG A 153 11.01 5.15 -3.21
N LEU A 154 11.44 6.36 -2.86
CA LEU A 154 10.59 7.36 -2.21
C LEU A 154 9.39 7.73 -3.11
N ALA A 155 9.66 8.00 -4.39
CA ALA A 155 8.65 8.37 -5.37
C ALA A 155 7.61 7.25 -5.51
N ALA A 156 8.04 6.01 -5.69
CA ALA A 156 7.14 4.86 -5.78
C ALA A 156 6.29 4.66 -4.52
N VAL A 157 6.91 4.78 -3.32
CA VAL A 157 6.18 4.65 -2.04
C VAL A 157 5.08 5.70 -1.94
N LEU A 158 5.40 6.96 -2.20
CA LEU A 158 4.45 8.06 -2.11
C LEU A 158 3.38 7.99 -3.20
N ALA A 159 3.75 7.66 -4.44
CA ALA A 159 2.82 7.49 -5.55
C ALA A 159 1.79 6.40 -5.24
N THR A 160 2.25 5.27 -4.70
CA THR A 160 1.38 4.15 -4.30
C THR A 160 0.52 4.49 -3.08
N ALA A 161 1.07 5.21 -2.10
CA ALA A 161 0.35 5.59 -0.88
C ALA A 161 -0.79 6.58 -1.17
N TYR A 162 -0.55 7.53 -2.06
CA TYR A 162 -1.46 8.65 -2.34
C TYR A 162 -2.20 8.53 -3.67
N ASN A 163 -2.02 7.43 -4.40
CA ASN A 163 -2.56 7.19 -5.73
C ASN A 163 -2.29 8.37 -6.69
N ARG A 164 -1.01 8.69 -6.84
CA ARG A 164 -0.50 9.77 -7.71
C ARG A 164 0.41 9.20 -8.78
N SER A 165 0.59 9.93 -9.88
CA SER A 165 1.64 9.56 -10.84
C SER A 165 3.02 9.81 -10.25
N ILE A 166 4.03 9.12 -10.79
CA ILE A 166 5.42 9.35 -10.41
C ILE A 166 5.82 10.83 -10.63
N ASP A 167 5.44 11.41 -11.78
CA ASP A 167 5.74 12.81 -12.10
C ASP A 167 5.14 13.79 -11.10
N GLU A 168 3.87 13.61 -10.71
CA GLU A 168 3.22 14.46 -9.71
C GLU A 168 3.95 14.42 -8.37
N VAL A 169 4.45 13.24 -7.99
CA VAL A 169 5.21 13.07 -6.76
C VAL A 169 6.58 13.73 -6.87
N VAL A 170 7.31 13.54 -7.96
CA VAL A 170 8.62 14.15 -8.19
C VAL A 170 8.52 15.67 -8.16
N GLU A 171 7.54 16.25 -8.86
CA GLU A 171 7.32 17.70 -8.85
C GLU A 171 6.99 18.23 -7.45
N ALA A 172 6.16 17.51 -6.68
CA ALA A 172 5.89 17.88 -5.30
C ALA A 172 7.15 17.81 -4.42
N LEU A 173 8.00 16.80 -4.62
CA LEU A 173 9.27 16.65 -3.88
C LEU A 173 10.27 17.75 -4.24
N LYS A 174 10.38 18.14 -5.52
CA LYS A 174 11.19 19.27 -5.98
C LYS A 174 10.69 20.59 -5.39
N GLY A 175 9.39 20.86 -5.52
CA GLY A 175 8.77 22.08 -4.98
C GLY A 175 8.91 22.22 -3.46
N ALA A 176 9.01 21.10 -2.74
CA ALA A 176 9.25 21.05 -1.30
C ALA A 176 10.75 21.14 -0.90
N GLY A 177 11.67 21.18 -1.86
CA GLY A 177 13.11 21.13 -1.62
C GLY A 177 13.58 19.82 -0.99
N LEU A 178 12.85 18.72 -1.19
CA LEU A 178 13.19 17.38 -0.68
C LEU A 178 14.05 16.59 -1.67
N VAL A 179 13.95 16.94 -2.95
CA VAL A 179 14.75 16.40 -4.06
C VAL A 179 15.37 17.56 -4.83
N LYS A 180 16.60 17.36 -5.33
CA LYS A 180 17.33 18.29 -6.19
C LYS A 180 17.99 17.53 -7.34
N GLU A 181 18.35 18.26 -8.39
CA GLU A 181 19.18 17.72 -9.48
C GLU A 181 20.66 17.92 -9.15
N ASN A 182 21.51 16.98 -9.57
CA ASN A 182 22.96 17.15 -9.55
C ASN A 182 23.43 17.85 -10.84
N GLU A 183 24.75 17.97 -11.02
CA GLU A 183 25.36 18.55 -12.21
C GLU A 183 25.07 17.76 -13.51
N GLU A 184 24.65 16.50 -13.38
CA GLU A 184 24.28 15.60 -14.49
C GLU A 184 22.75 15.52 -14.69
N GLU A 185 21.99 16.47 -14.15
CA GLU A 185 20.51 16.50 -14.17
C GLU A 185 19.81 15.33 -13.47
N ARG A 186 20.56 14.51 -12.73
CA ARG A 186 20.07 13.34 -12.02
C ARG A 186 19.45 13.71 -10.68
N LEU A 187 18.26 13.17 -10.40
CA LEU A 187 17.54 13.45 -9.16
C LEU A 187 18.17 12.77 -7.94
N MET A 188 18.44 13.56 -6.90
CA MET A 188 18.98 13.12 -5.61
C MET A 188 18.18 13.69 -4.44
N LEU A 189 18.18 12.98 -3.31
CA LEU A 189 17.58 13.52 -2.09
C LEU A 189 18.38 14.71 -1.57
N ALA A 190 17.71 15.80 -1.23
CA ALA A 190 18.30 16.96 -0.59
C ALA A 190 18.39 16.82 0.95
N VAL A 191 17.62 15.90 1.51
CA VAL A 191 17.57 15.56 2.94
C VAL A 191 17.71 14.04 3.12
N ASN A 192 17.84 13.54 4.35
CA ASN A 192 17.84 12.10 4.55
C ASN A 192 16.46 11.48 4.20
N TYR A 193 16.45 10.19 3.90
CA TYR A 193 15.25 9.49 3.43
C TYR A 193 14.08 9.54 4.41
N ALA A 194 14.36 9.38 5.72
CA ALA A 194 13.33 9.36 6.76
C ALA A 194 12.62 10.72 6.88
N ASP A 195 13.38 11.81 6.84
CA ASP A 195 12.86 13.17 6.87
C ASP A 195 12.03 13.47 5.62
N ALA A 196 12.49 13.03 4.45
CA ALA A 196 11.74 13.17 3.21
C ALA A 196 10.39 12.43 3.28
N LEU A 197 10.40 11.18 3.76
CA LEU A 197 9.20 10.35 3.91
C LEU A 197 8.20 10.95 4.92
N ALA A 198 8.69 11.59 5.99
CA ALA A 198 7.85 12.25 6.98
C ALA A 198 7.23 13.56 6.48
N ARG A 199 7.98 14.34 5.68
CA ARG A 199 7.55 15.67 5.20
C ARG A 199 6.68 15.61 3.95
N ALA A 200 7.02 14.74 2.99
CA ALA A 200 6.36 14.67 1.69
C ALA A 200 4.82 14.48 1.72
N PRO A 201 4.24 13.68 2.64
CA PRO A 201 2.78 13.58 2.82
C PRO A 201 2.05 14.92 2.93
N ASN A 202 2.61 15.88 3.66
CA ASN A 202 1.98 17.18 3.88
C ASN A 202 1.97 18.01 2.59
N GLU A 203 3.05 17.93 1.81
CA GLU A 203 3.18 18.68 0.56
C GLU A 203 2.29 18.09 -0.53
N LEU A 204 2.22 16.76 -0.64
CA LEU A 204 1.30 16.08 -1.55
C LEU A 204 -0.17 16.43 -1.26
N ARG A 205 -0.54 16.58 0.01
CA ARG A 205 -1.90 17.04 0.41
C ARG A 205 -2.14 18.51 0.07
N ARG A 206 -1.12 19.37 0.15
CA ARG A 206 -1.22 20.80 -0.19
C ARG A 206 -1.37 21.05 -1.69
N CYS A 207 -0.65 20.32 -2.53
CA CYS A 207 -0.75 20.41 -3.99
C CYS A 207 -2.18 20.11 -4.50
N VAL A 208 -2.90 19.20 -3.84
CA VAL A 208 -4.31 18.89 -4.14
C VAL A 208 -5.21 20.11 -3.94
N ASN A 209 -5.04 20.81 -2.82
CA ASN A 209 -5.85 21.97 -2.47
C ASN A 209 -5.53 23.19 -3.37
N ALA A 210 -4.28 23.33 -3.81
CA ALA A 210 -3.86 24.41 -4.71
C ALA A 210 -4.40 24.24 -6.14
N ARG A 211 -4.37 23.02 -6.71
CA ARG A 211 -4.96 22.71 -8.03
C ARG A 211 -6.48 22.90 -8.05
N PHE A 212 -7.17 22.53 -6.96
CA PHE A 212 -8.63 22.74 -6.85
C PHE A 212 -9.00 24.23 -6.84
N LYS A 213 -8.21 25.07 -6.15
CA LYS A 213 -8.43 26.53 -6.11
C LYS A 213 -8.13 27.21 -7.45
N SER A 214 -7.14 26.74 -8.22
CA SER A 214 -6.82 27.35 -9.53
C SER A 214 -7.82 26.99 -10.64
N VAL A 215 -8.47 25.82 -10.57
CA VAL A 215 -9.56 25.44 -11.48
C VAL A 215 -10.85 26.20 -11.18
N LEU A 216 -11.18 26.41 -9.90
CA LEU A 216 -12.37 27.20 -9.51
C LEU A 216 -12.15 28.72 -9.65
N GLY A 217 -10.91 29.21 -9.59
CA GLY A 217 -10.58 30.64 -9.73
C GLY A 217 -10.56 31.17 -11.17
N LYS A 218 -10.61 30.30 -12.19
CA LYS A 218 -10.62 30.70 -13.61
C LYS A 218 -12.02 30.76 -14.24
N GLY A 219 -13.09 30.47 -13.48
CA GLY A 219 -14.46 30.40 -13.98
C GLY A 219 -15.31 31.68 -13.88
N SER A 220 -14.83 32.77 -13.28
CA SER A 220 -15.70 33.91 -12.91
C SER A 220 -15.25 35.30 -13.41
N ARG A 221 -14.58 35.39 -14.56
CA ARG A 221 -14.36 36.68 -15.25
C ARG A 221 -14.50 36.54 -16.76
N GLY A 222 -15.71 36.69 -17.27
CA GLY A 222 -15.95 36.66 -18.72
C GLY A 222 -17.41 36.71 -19.14
N ARG A 223 -18.13 37.76 -18.72
CA ARG A 223 -19.42 38.25 -19.25
C ARG A 223 -19.78 39.44 -18.34
N GLY A 224 -19.95 40.69 -18.77
CA GLY A 224 -20.05 41.35 -20.06
C GLY A 224 -20.78 42.67 -19.71
N ALA A 225 -20.26 43.82 -20.11
CA ALA A 225 -21.00 45.08 -20.01
C ALA A 225 -20.41 46.12 -20.95
N SER A 226 -20.84 46.04 -22.21
CA SER A 226 -20.88 47.16 -23.13
C SER A 226 -22.36 47.50 -23.35
N ASN A 227 -22.85 48.63 -22.82
CA ASN A 227 -23.52 49.67 -23.62
C ASN A 227 -24.05 50.85 -22.79
N SER A 228 -23.63 52.04 -23.24
CA SER A 228 -24.39 53.28 -23.48
C SER A 228 -25.46 53.79 -22.49
N SER A 229 -25.14 54.96 -21.92
CA SER A 229 -25.89 56.24 -21.98
C SER A 229 -27.42 56.26 -21.93
N ARG A 230 -27.99 56.92 -20.92
CA ARG A 230 -28.99 58.02 -21.06
C ARG A 230 -29.32 58.70 -19.72
N GLU A 231 -29.89 59.88 -19.86
CA GLU A 231 -29.97 61.02 -18.94
C GLU A 231 -31.14 61.00 -17.95
N GLY A 232 -31.10 61.96 -17.01
CA GLY A 232 -32.24 62.49 -16.24
C GLY A 232 -32.51 61.69 -14.96
N GLY A 233 -32.65 62.27 -13.78
CA GLY A 233 -33.07 63.61 -13.37
C GLY A 233 -33.88 63.41 -12.08
N ALA A 234 -33.71 64.33 -11.13
CA ALA A 234 -34.50 64.64 -9.93
C ALA A 234 -35.61 63.65 -9.46
N GLU A 235 -35.71 63.38 -8.17
CA GLU A 235 -36.56 64.17 -7.25
C GLU A 235 -36.63 63.52 -5.86
N GLN A 236 -36.89 64.37 -4.87
CA GLN A 236 -36.81 64.14 -3.44
C GLN A 236 -38.04 63.39 -2.87
N ALA A 237 -37.93 63.06 -1.58
CA ALA A 237 -38.94 63.26 -0.53
C ALA A 237 -39.68 62.02 0.05
N HIS A 238 -39.37 61.81 1.34
CA HIS A 238 -40.27 61.73 2.49
C HIS A 238 -41.16 60.50 2.79
N ALA A 239 -41.41 60.37 4.11
CA ALA A 239 -42.32 59.51 4.88
C ALA A 239 -41.69 58.15 5.29
N GLU A 240 -41.23 57.92 6.53
CA GLU A 240 -41.81 58.13 7.88
C GLU A 240 -43.15 57.40 8.10
N VAL A 241 -43.30 56.89 9.33
CA VAL A 241 -44.53 56.33 9.96
C VAL A 241 -44.76 54.85 9.63
N GLU A 242 -44.92 53.90 10.56
CA GLU A 242 -44.84 53.83 12.02
C GLU A 242 -45.19 52.37 12.39
N ARG A 243 -44.90 52.02 13.65
CA ARG A 243 -45.71 51.16 14.53
C ARG A 243 -45.58 49.63 14.51
N ARG A 244 -45.19 49.20 15.73
CA ARG A 244 -45.79 48.14 16.58
C ARG A 244 -45.49 46.72 16.11
N GLY A 245 -44.72 45.94 16.85
CA GLY A 245 -45.01 45.60 18.24
C GLY A 245 -45.28 44.09 18.33
N PRO A 246 -45.37 43.51 19.53
CA PRO A 246 -44.43 42.46 19.93
C PRO A 246 -45.07 41.06 20.13
N HIS A 247 -44.19 40.14 20.58
CA HIS A 247 -44.42 39.07 21.54
C HIS A 247 -44.78 37.64 21.05
N THR A 248 -43.89 36.73 21.50
CA THR A 248 -44.14 35.41 22.12
C THR A 248 -44.80 34.32 21.29
N SER A 249 -44.05 33.26 20.99
CA SER A 249 -43.93 32.09 21.88
C SER A 249 -42.72 31.25 21.46
#